data_AF-A0A1Q7Q7W3-F1
#
_entry.id   AF-A0A1Q7Q7W3-F1
#
_cell.length_a   1.000
_cell.length_b   1.000
_cell.length_c   1.000
_cell.angle_alpha   90.00
_cell.angle_beta   90.00
_cell.angle_gamma   90.00
#
_symmetry.space_group_name_H-M   'P 1'
#
loop_
_entity.id
_entity.type
_entity.pdbx_description
1 polymer ?
#
loop_
_entity_poly.entity_id
_entity_poly.type
_entity_poly.pdbx_seq_one_letter_code
_entity_poly.pdbx_strand_id
1 'polypeptide(L)'
;LTDLHGEIIIKEAFDESRTTFDYDPQDYAYQEVQRLLDSAIVLLKRTDGLVDQTYLAKGDHIYNGDRTKWMKLAYGMKALNLNHYSNKATYDPAAVVATVDSSFASNADDALMPYPAASPNDDRNFWGTTRDNITNYRQTRFVLNLMNGTQFGGVVDPRMTRMLSPSRDGQYRGLDPNVVGFGALDSLQQPNNFYGYPGRTGAGSGAGLPSRYIFSDRSRIPLMTYAQLQFIKAEAALRMGNQATARAAYTTGISSHIAFVNDRNRDDNQTPTQITTAERDSFLASPQIVPATLTLSHIMSQKYIALWGWGHDELWMDMRRYHYTDLDPVSGTQVFRGFTPPTNLFADNGGQVVQRIRPRYNSEYVWNRPGLDAIGALASNYHTKPLWIIQP
;
A
#
# COMPACT_ATOMS: atom_id res chain seq x y z
N LEU A 1 7.90 7.46 7.10
CA LEU A 1 7.91 8.85 7.62
C LEU A 1 8.20 9.87 6.53
N THR A 2 9.40 9.85 5.93
CA THR A 2 9.76 10.84 4.89
C THR A 2 8.81 10.84 3.68
N ASP A 3 8.25 9.67 3.30
CA ASP A 3 7.25 9.57 2.23
C ASP A 3 5.93 10.25 2.54
N LEU A 4 5.64 10.56 3.81
CA LEU A 4 4.44 11.27 4.23
C LEU A 4 4.72 12.76 4.41
N HIS A 5 5.86 13.11 5.00
CA HIS A 5 6.12 14.47 5.49
C HIS A 5 7.11 15.27 4.64
N GLY A 6 7.94 14.60 3.84
CA GLY A 6 9.12 15.18 3.22
C GLY A 6 10.32 15.13 4.17
N GLU A 7 10.83 16.30 4.48
CA GLU A 7 11.90 16.50 5.45
C GLU A 7 11.50 15.92 6.81
N ILE A 8 12.44 15.27 7.50
CA ILE A 8 12.24 14.67 8.83
C ILE A 8 13.51 14.79 9.67
N ILE A 9 13.39 14.72 10.99
CA ILE A 9 14.53 14.76 11.92
C ILE A 9 15.19 13.37 11.93
N ILE A 10 16.49 13.28 11.58
CA ILE A 10 17.25 12.01 11.57
C ILE A 10 18.53 12.14 12.37
N LYS A 11 19.41 13.10 12.04
CA LYS A 11 20.74 13.22 12.67
C LYS A 11 20.66 13.55 14.15
N GLU A 12 19.65 14.34 14.51
CA GLU A 12 19.41 14.82 15.88
C GLU A 12 18.31 14.01 16.58
N ALA A 13 17.78 12.98 15.91
CA ALA A 13 16.79 12.12 16.52
C ALA A 13 17.40 11.47 17.76
N PHE A 14 16.64 11.49 18.86
CA PHE A 14 17.03 10.94 20.17
C PHE A 14 18.16 11.69 20.90
N ASP A 15 18.55 12.90 20.46
CA ASP A 15 19.41 13.77 21.27
C ASP A 15 18.60 14.36 22.45
N GLU A 16 18.78 13.75 23.63
CA GLU A 16 18.08 14.14 24.85
C GLU A 16 18.49 15.52 25.40
N SER A 17 19.60 16.10 24.91
CA SER A 17 20.04 17.43 25.33
C SER A 17 19.30 18.57 24.63
N ARG A 18 18.51 18.24 23.60
CA ARG A 18 17.82 19.20 22.75
C ARG A 18 16.32 19.23 22.99
N THR A 19 15.75 20.41 22.82
CA THR A 19 14.29 20.65 22.86
C THR A 19 13.77 21.22 21.55
N THR A 20 14.67 21.50 20.60
CA THR A 20 14.40 21.91 19.22
C THR A 20 15.32 21.12 18.30
N PHE A 21 14.82 20.77 17.12
CA PHE A 21 15.47 19.80 16.24
C PHE A 21 15.42 20.29 14.80
N ASP A 22 16.54 20.11 14.11
CA ASP A 22 16.67 20.46 12.71
C ASP A 22 16.10 19.34 11.83
N TYR A 23 15.38 19.75 10.80
CA TYR A 23 14.84 18.83 9.80
C TYR A 23 15.93 18.49 8.78
N ASP A 24 16.19 17.20 8.59
CA ASP A 24 17.05 16.73 7.52
C ASP A 24 16.28 16.68 6.19
N PRO A 25 16.95 16.99 5.08
CA PRO A 25 16.32 16.96 3.77
C PRO A 25 15.95 15.52 3.38
N GLN A 26 14.93 15.39 2.53
CA GLN A 26 14.40 14.09 2.16
C GLN A 26 15.41 13.22 1.40
N ASP A 27 16.31 13.80 0.61
CA ASP A 27 17.36 13.05 -0.09
C ASP A 27 18.30 12.34 0.90
N TYR A 28 18.68 13.01 1.98
CA TYR A 28 19.43 12.42 3.08
C TYR A 28 18.65 11.27 3.73
N ALA A 29 17.34 11.45 3.98
CA ALA A 29 16.50 10.39 4.52
C ALA A 29 16.48 9.12 3.65
N TYR A 30 16.39 9.28 2.33
CA TYR A 30 16.44 8.16 1.40
C TYR A 30 17.81 7.48 1.38
N GLN A 31 18.90 8.26 1.36
CA GLN A 31 20.26 7.73 1.41
C GLN A 31 20.52 6.96 2.70
N GLU A 32 20.02 7.46 3.84
CA GLU A 32 20.17 6.79 5.13
C GLU A 32 19.40 5.46 5.17
N VAL A 33 18.19 5.42 4.60
CA VAL A 33 17.45 4.15 4.43
C VAL A 33 18.26 3.14 3.62
N GLN A 34 18.86 3.54 2.50
CA GLN A 34 19.71 2.65 1.70
C GLN A 34 20.93 2.17 2.49
N ARG A 35 21.61 3.07 3.20
CA ARG A 35 22.78 2.74 4.03
C ARG A 35 22.43 1.71 5.12
N LEU A 36 21.31 1.90 5.81
CA LEU A 36 20.84 0.99 6.85
C LEU A 36 20.44 -0.38 6.29
N LEU A 37 19.77 -0.41 5.13
CA LEU A 37 19.41 -1.66 4.45
C LEU A 37 20.65 -2.42 3.96
N ASP A 38 21.65 -1.73 3.43
CA ASP A 38 22.91 -2.35 3.02
C ASP A 38 23.68 -2.92 4.20
N SER A 39 23.74 -2.17 5.31
CA SER A 39 24.31 -2.67 6.57
C SER A 39 23.54 -3.89 7.07
N ALA A 40 22.19 -3.87 7.04
CA ALA A 40 21.37 -4.99 7.47
C ALA A 40 21.62 -6.24 6.63
N ILE A 41 21.69 -6.10 5.30
CA ILE A 41 22.00 -7.22 4.39
C ILE A 41 23.37 -7.83 4.70
N VAL A 42 24.39 -7.00 4.95
CA VAL A 42 25.74 -7.48 5.33
C VAL A 42 25.69 -8.25 6.65
N LEU A 43 25.03 -7.69 7.67
CA LEU A 43 24.92 -8.31 8.99
C LEU A 43 24.15 -9.63 8.93
N LEU A 44 23.02 -9.67 8.23
CA LEU A 44 22.16 -10.86 8.09
C LEU A 44 22.82 -11.98 7.26
N LYS A 45 23.91 -11.69 6.53
CA LYS A 45 24.72 -12.70 5.81
C LYS A 45 25.81 -13.35 6.65
N ARG A 46 26.18 -12.81 7.81
CA ARG A 46 27.27 -13.35 8.65
C ARG A 46 27.04 -14.82 9.03
N THR A 47 28.04 -15.68 8.92
CA THR A 47 27.92 -17.11 9.27
C THR A 47 28.70 -17.49 10.53
N ASP A 48 29.17 -16.49 11.27
CA ASP A 48 30.04 -16.62 12.45
C ASP A 48 29.26 -16.89 13.76
N GLY A 49 27.95 -17.15 13.67
CA GLY A 49 27.10 -17.42 14.82
C GLY A 49 26.66 -16.17 15.60
N LEU A 50 27.07 -14.95 15.22
CA LEU A 50 26.65 -13.73 15.92
C LEU A 50 25.23 -13.27 15.58
N VAL A 51 24.61 -13.85 14.55
CA VAL A 51 23.19 -13.67 14.20
C VAL A 51 22.43 -14.92 14.59
N ASP A 52 22.11 -15.03 15.88
CA ASP A 52 21.43 -16.18 16.46
C ASP A 52 19.90 -16.08 16.31
N GLN A 53 19.30 -17.11 15.70
CA GLN A 53 17.86 -17.16 15.46
C GLN A 53 17.06 -17.23 16.78
N THR A 54 17.54 -17.98 17.77
CA THR A 54 16.82 -18.16 19.05
C THR A 54 16.72 -16.83 19.80
N TYR A 55 17.78 -16.04 19.77
CA TYR A 55 17.81 -14.71 20.36
C TYR A 55 16.87 -13.75 19.63
N LEU A 56 16.92 -13.70 18.29
CA LEU A 56 16.04 -12.85 17.49
C LEU A 56 14.56 -13.23 17.65
N ALA A 57 14.26 -14.52 17.76
CA ALA A 57 12.89 -15.03 17.91
C ALA A 57 12.16 -14.53 19.17
N LYS A 58 12.88 -14.02 20.19
CA LYS A 58 12.25 -13.52 21.44
C LYS A 58 11.32 -12.33 21.23
N GLY A 59 11.59 -11.49 20.22
CA GLY A 59 10.77 -10.31 19.91
C GLY A 59 10.25 -10.28 18.48
N ASP A 60 10.61 -11.25 17.65
CA ASP A 60 10.21 -11.31 16.25
C ASP A 60 8.88 -12.06 16.07
N HIS A 61 7.81 -11.31 15.90
CA HIS A 61 6.48 -11.85 15.61
C HIS A 61 6.21 -12.11 14.13
N ILE A 62 7.11 -11.74 13.21
CA ILE A 62 6.91 -11.85 11.76
C ILE A 62 7.57 -13.13 11.22
N TYR A 63 8.85 -13.34 11.53
CA TYR A 63 9.64 -14.44 10.98
C TYR A 63 10.25 -15.37 12.03
N ASN A 64 9.92 -15.19 13.32
CA ASN A 64 10.42 -16.03 14.41
C ASN A 64 11.95 -16.21 14.38
N GLY A 65 12.66 -15.11 14.14
CA GLY A 65 14.11 -15.01 14.09
C GLY A 65 14.75 -15.51 12.78
N ASP A 66 13.98 -15.89 11.76
CA ASP A 66 14.52 -16.36 10.48
C ASP A 66 15.23 -15.20 9.72
N ARG A 67 16.54 -15.13 9.92
CA ARG A 67 17.43 -14.17 9.27
C ARG A 67 17.39 -14.21 7.75
N THR A 68 17.08 -15.36 7.14
CA THR A 68 17.02 -15.47 5.67
C THR A 68 15.81 -14.72 5.16
N LYS A 69 14.67 -14.82 5.85
CA LYS A 69 13.47 -14.04 5.52
C LYS A 69 13.67 -12.55 5.81
N TRP A 70 14.29 -12.18 6.92
CA TRP A 70 14.67 -10.78 7.18
C TRP A 70 15.60 -10.22 6.11
N MET A 71 16.56 -11.01 5.62
CA MET A 71 17.45 -10.58 4.53
C MET A 71 16.67 -10.35 3.23
N LYS A 72 15.74 -11.25 2.89
CA LYS A 72 14.88 -11.05 1.71
C LYS A 72 14.00 -9.81 1.86
N LEU A 73 13.45 -9.55 3.05
CA LEU A 73 12.69 -8.32 3.32
C LEU A 73 13.58 -7.07 3.17
N ALA A 74 14.83 -7.11 3.66
CA ALA A 74 15.77 -6.00 3.48
C ALA A 74 16.03 -5.70 1.99
N TYR A 75 16.23 -6.74 1.17
CA TYR A 75 16.28 -6.59 -0.29
C TYR A 75 14.98 -6.01 -0.86
N GLY A 76 13.82 -6.46 -0.40
CA GLY A 76 12.53 -5.96 -0.86
C GLY A 76 12.32 -4.48 -0.56
N MET A 77 12.64 -4.05 0.66
CA MET A 77 12.61 -2.65 1.08
C MET A 77 13.63 -1.80 0.31
N LYS A 78 14.80 -2.37 -0.04
CA LYS A 78 15.78 -1.69 -0.89
C LYS A 78 15.23 -1.52 -2.31
N ALA A 79 14.60 -2.55 -2.88
CA ALA A 79 13.98 -2.46 -4.20
C ALA A 79 12.85 -1.42 -4.24
N LEU A 80 12.02 -1.36 -3.19
CA LEU A 80 11.00 -0.33 -3.01
C LEU A 80 11.62 1.08 -3.03
N ASN A 81 12.61 1.31 -2.17
CA ASN A 81 13.31 2.59 -2.07
C ASN A 81 13.94 3.01 -3.41
N LEU A 82 14.62 2.09 -4.11
CA LEU A 82 15.20 2.35 -5.43
C LEU A 82 14.11 2.67 -6.47
N ASN A 83 12.95 2.02 -6.40
CA ASN A 83 11.85 2.28 -7.33
C ASN A 83 11.24 3.67 -7.17
N HIS A 84 11.28 4.25 -5.98
CA HIS A 84 10.76 5.61 -5.74
C HIS A 84 11.53 6.67 -6.52
N TYR A 85 12.78 6.42 -6.88
CA TYR A 85 13.60 7.32 -7.71
C TYR A 85 13.11 7.44 -9.15
N SER A 86 12.01 6.81 -9.57
CA SER A 86 11.57 6.73 -10.98
C SER A 86 11.44 8.05 -11.75
N ASN A 87 11.37 9.19 -11.04
CA ASN A 87 11.30 10.53 -11.64
C ASN A 87 12.67 11.22 -11.67
N LYS A 88 13.66 10.70 -10.95
CA LYS A 88 15.03 11.21 -10.87
C LYS A 88 15.87 10.76 -12.04
N ALA A 89 16.78 11.63 -12.47
CA ALA A 89 17.80 11.30 -13.47
C ALA A 89 18.72 10.14 -13.04
N THR A 90 18.84 9.88 -11.73
CA THR A 90 19.64 8.80 -11.15
C THR A 90 18.91 7.45 -11.09
N TYR A 91 17.68 7.37 -11.58
CA TYR A 91 16.91 6.12 -11.56
C TYR A 91 17.60 5.01 -12.36
N ASP A 92 17.84 3.87 -11.73
CA ASP A 92 18.36 2.67 -12.38
C ASP A 92 17.33 1.54 -12.28
N PRO A 93 16.51 1.31 -13.34
CA PRO A 93 15.54 0.23 -13.33
C PRO A 93 16.18 -1.17 -13.34
N ALA A 94 17.39 -1.33 -13.86
CA ALA A 94 18.07 -2.63 -13.86
C ALA A 94 18.47 -3.01 -12.42
N ALA A 95 18.95 -2.05 -11.64
CA ALA A 95 19.21 -2.24 -10.22
C ALA A 95 17.95 -2.60 -9.43
N VAL A 96 16.80 -1.98 -9.73
CA VAL A 96 15.51 -2.35 -9.11
C VAL A 96 15.17 -3.82 -9.40
N VAL A 97 15.23 -4.24 -10.68
CA VAL A 97 14.92 -5.63 -11.06
C VAL A 97 15.85 -6.62 -10.36
N ALA A 98 17.16 -6.38 -10.38
CA ALA A 98 18.15 -7.26 -9.73
C ALA A 98 17.95 -7.34 -8.20
N THR A 99 17.56 -6.23 -7.58
CA THR A 99 17.29 -6.17 -6.13
C THR A 99 16.00 -6.93 -5.78
N VAL A 100 14.95 -6.82 -6.60
CA VAL A 100 13.73 -7.65 -6.43
C VAL A 100 14.07 -9.13 -6.56
N ASP A 101 14.92 -9.52 -7.51
CA ASP A 101 15.30 -10.92 -7.72
C ASP A 101 16.13 -11.51 -6.57
N SER A 102 16.72 -10.66 -5.73
CA SER A 102 17.40 -11.05 -4.48
C SER A 102 16.45 -11.14 -3.27
N SER A 103 15.18 -10.81 -3.44
CA SER A 103 14.18 -10.70 -2.37
C SER A 103 13.25 -11.94 -2.32
N PHE A 104 11.95 -11.73 -2.08
CA PHE A 104 10.94 -12.77 -1.94
C PHE A 104 10.85 -13.64 -3.20
N ALA A 105 10.76 -14.95 -3.01
CA ALA A 105 10.61 -15.92 -4.10
C ALA A 105 9.14 -16.33 -4.32
N SER A 106 8.30 -16.22 -3.28
CA SER A 106 6.86 -16.48 -3.33
C SER A 106 6.16 -15.85 -2.12
N ASN A 107 4.84 -15.98 -2.02
CA ASN A 107 4.05 -15.55 -0.86
C ASN A 107 4.51 -16.19 0.48
N ALA A 108 5.25 -17.30 0.46
CA ALA A 108 5.82 -17.90 1.67
C ALA A 108 6.85 -16.99 2.37
N ASP A 109 7.39 -16.01 1.65
CA ASP A 109 8.30 -15.00 2.18
C ASP A 109 7.59 -13.72 2.61
N ASP A 110 6.28 -13.54 2.38
CA ASP A 110 5.55 -12.32 2.74
C ASP A 110 5.80 -11.93 4.21
N ALA A 111 6.09 -10.65 4.45
CA ALA A 111 6.30 -10.11 5.78
C ALA A 111 4.94 -9.82 6.41
N LEU A 112 4.42 -10.72 7.23
CA LEU A 112 3.07 -10.65 7.77
C LEU A 112 3.10 -10.52 9.30
N MET A 113 2.48 -9.46 9.82
CA MET A 113 2.21 -9.32 11.26
C MET A 113 1.02 -10.21 11.63
N PRO A 114 1.19 -11.22 12.51
CA PRO A 114 0.08 -12.04 12.97
C PRO A 114 -0.71 -11.36 14.10
N TYR A 115 -1.99 -11.70 14.19
CA TYR A 115 -2.87 -11.26 15.26
C TYR A 115 -3.53 -12.47 15.91
N PRO A 116 -3.06 -12.91 17.09
CA PRO A 116 -3.58 -14.09 17.76
C PRO A 116 -4.95 -13.85 18.40
N ALA A 117 -5.41 -12.59 18.53
CA ALA A 117 -6.73 -12.24 19.07
C ALA A 117 -7.08 -12.97 20.38
N ALA A 118 -6.09 -13.22 21.23
CA ALA A 118 -6.21 -13.90 22.51
C ALA A 118 -6.55 -12.93 23.65
N SER A 119 -6.28 -11.64 23.47
CA SER A 119 -6.68 -10.57 24.38
C SER A 119 -7.99 -9.91 23.93
N PRO A 120 -8.63 -9.13 24.82
CA PRO A 120 -9.80 -8.33 24.44
C PRO A 120 -9.52 -7.31 23.32
N ASN A 121 -8.28 -6.79 23.20
CA ASN A 121 -7.99 -5.68 22.27
C ASN A 121 -6.55 -5.69 21.72
N ASP A 122 -5.54 -5.77 22.60
CA ASP A 122 -4.13 -5.48 22.31
C ASP A 122 -3.51 -6.32 21.18
N ASP A 123 -3.99 -7.54 20.96
CA ASP A 123 -3.45 -8.48 19.97
C ASP A 123 -4.42 -8.79 18.83
N ARG A 124 -5.43 -7.93 18.66
CA ARG A 124 -6.37 -7.95 17.53
C ARG A 124 -5.91 -6.99 16.45
N ASN A 125 -6.06 -7.43 15.21
CA ASN A 125 -5.79 -6.61 14.03
C ASN A 125 -6.50 -5.25 14.18
N PHE A 126 -5.78 -4.14 14.01
CA PHE A 126 -6.32 -2.78 14.09
C PHE A 126 -7.57 -2.58 13.21
N TRP A 127 -7.66 -3.35 12.14
CA TRP A 127 -8.73 -3.28 11.16
C TRP A 127 -9.83 -4.31 11.39
N GLY A 128 -9.65 -5.20 12.35
CA GLY A 128 -10.62 -6.22 12.73
C GLY A 128 -11.90 -5.62 13.28
N THR A 129 -12.97 -6.42 13.23
CA THR A 129 -14.31 -6.05 13.66
C THR A 129 -14.39 -5.62 15.12
N THR A 130 -13.66 -6.30 16.02
CA THR A 130 -13.68 -5.98 17.45
C THR A 130 -13.03 -4.63 17.75
N ARG A 131 -12.05 -4.23 16.93
CA ARG A 131 -11.37 -2.93 17.08
C ARG A 131 -12.25 -1.75 16.67
N ASP A 132 -13.20 -1.94 15.75
CA ASP A 132 -14.21 -0.94 15.34
C ASP A 132 -13.61 0.41 14.88
N ASN A 133 -12.32 0.42 14.47
CA ASN A 133 -11.59 1.66 14.18
C ASN A 133 -11.96 2.29 12.84
N ILE A 134 -12.42 1.47 11.88
CA ILE A 134 -12.68 1.89 10.49
C ILE A 134 -14.15 1.70 10.09
N THR A 135 -15.07 1.69 11.05
CA THR A 135 -16.49 1.39 10.84
C THR A 135 -17.22 2.35 9.89
N ASN A 136 -16.71 3.59 9.77
CA ASN A 136 -17.23 4.59 8.85
C ASN A 136 -16.63 4.49 7.44
N TYR A 137 -15.63 3.63 7.24
CA TYR A 137 -14.95 3.46 5.97
C TYR A 137 -15.70 2.47 5.08
N ARG A 138 -15.67 2.75 3.78
CA ARG A 138 -16.30 1.93 2.73
C ARG A 138 -15.42 1.97 1.49
N GLN A 139 -15.55 0.97 0.62
CA GLN A 139 -14.87 1.02 -0.67
C GLN A 139 -15.34 2.22 -1.51
N THR A 140 -14.41 2.81 -2.23
CA THR A 140 -14.70 3.90 -3.17
C THR A 140 -15.08 3.34 -4.54
N ARG A 141 -15.72 4.17 -5.38
CA ARG A 141 -16.01 3.82 -6.78
C ARG A 141 -14.73 3.52 -7.56
N PHE A 142 -13.60 4.13 -7.19
CA PHE A 142 -12.32 3.90 -7.86
C PHE A 142 -11.88 2.44 -7.79
N VAL A 143 -11.71 1.88 -6.58
CA VAL A 143 -11.30 0.46 -6.45
C VAL A 143 -12.34 -0.48 -7.04
N LEU A 144 -13.64 -0.17 -6.90
CA LEU A 144 -14.70 -0.99 -7.49
C LEU A 144 -14.59 -1.03 -9.01
N ASN A 145 -14.38 0.11 -9.67
CA ASN A 145 -14.31 0.19 -11.13
C ASN A 145 -13.09 -0.51 -11.72
N LEU A 146 -11.99 -0.61 -10.96
CA LEU A 146 -10.84 -1.44 -11.32
C LEU A 146 -11.15 -2.94 -11.30
N MET A 147 -12.19 -3.36 -10.58
CA MET A 147 -12.47 -4.78 -10.33
C MET A 147 -13.79 -5.29 -10.93
N ASN A 148 -14.74 -4.41 -11.24
CA ASN A 148 -16.06 -4.78 -11.75
C ASN A 148 -16.14 -4.90 -13.29
N GLY A 149 -14.99 -4.81 -13.98
CA GLY A 149 -14.91 -4.84 -15.45
C GLY A 149 -15.04 -3.48 -16.14
N THR A 150 -15.41 -2.41 -15.43
CA THR A 150 -15.54 -1.05 -16.03
C THR A 150 -14.24 -0.59 -16.66
N GLN A 151 -13.11 -0.77 -15.99
CA GLN A 151 -11.79 -0.33 -16.49
C GLN A 151 -11.05 -1.38 -17.31
N PHE A 152 -11.60 -2.60 -17.43
CA PHE A 152 -10.94 -3.77 -18.04
C PHE A 152 -11.87 -4.52 -19.00
N GLY A 153 -12.57 -3.79 -19.87
CA GLY A 153 -13.28 -4.37 -21.02
C GLY A 153 -14.35 -5.40 -20.66
N GLY A 154 -15.01 -5.24 -19.50
CA GLY A 154 -16.05 -6.15 -19.01
C GLY A 154 -15.55 -7.36 -18.22
N VAL A 155 -14.23 -7.51 -18.04
CA VAL A 155 -13.67 -8.63 -17.25
C VAL A 155 -13.78 -8.33 -15.76
N VAL A 156 -14.64 -9.07 -15.06
CA VAL A 156 -14.79 -8.96 -13.60
C VAL A 156 -13.61 -9.66 -12.91
N ASP A 157 -12.97 -8.96 -11.99
CA ASP A 157 -11.88 -9.47 -11.18
C ASP A 157 -12.42 -10.42 -10.09
N PRO A 158 -11.95 -11.69 -10.03
CA PRO A 158 -12.45 -12.65 -9.06
C PRO A 158 -12.19 -12.23 -7.61
N ARG A 159 -11.22 -11.32 -7.36
CA ARG A 159 -10.95 -10.78 -6.03
C ARG A 159 -12.03 -9.82 -5.54
N MET A 160 -12.85 -9.22 -6.42
CA MET A 160 -13.82 -8.17 -6.05
C MET A 160 -14.73 -8.63 -4.91
N THR A 161 -15.31 -9.81 -5.07
CA THR A 161 -16.29 -10.35 -4.12
C THR A 161 -15.66 -10.93 -2.85
N ARG A 162 -14.32 -11.07 -2.84
CA ARG A 162 -13.52 -11.58 -1.72
C ARG A 162 -12.82 -10.47 -0.94
N MET A 163 -12.71 -9.27 -1.50
CA MET A 163 -12.09 -8.10 -0.90
C MET A 163 -13.11 -7.01 -0.53
N LEU A 164 -14.07 -6.73 -1.40
CA LEU A 164 -15.04 -5.65 -1.22
C LEU A 164 -16.32 -6.16 -0.56
N SER A 165 -17.11 -5.26 0.02
CA SER A 165 -18.35 -5.58 0.72
C SER A 165 -19.57 -5.24 -0.16
N PRO A 166 -20.52 -6.16 -0.41
CA PRO A 166 -21.74 -5.81 -1.15
C PRO A 166 -22.64 -4.89 -0.32
N SER A 167 -23.54 -4.18 -0.99
CA SER A 167 -24.66 -3.47 -0.34
C SER A 167 -25.71 -4.48 0.14
N ARG A 168 -26.74 -4.02 0.85
CA ARG A 168 -27.78 -4.92 1.40
C ARG A 168 -28.65 -5.59 0.35
N ASP A 169 -28.75 -4.99 -0.84
CA ASP A 169 -29.38 -5.59 -2.03
C ASP A 169 -28.48 -6.61 -2.76
N GLY A 170 -27.29 -6.92 -2.21
CA GLY A 170 -26.33 -7.86 -2.78
C GLY A 170 -25.44 -7.27 -3.87
N GLN A 171 -25.68 -6.04 -4.32
CA GLN A 171 -24.91 -5.40 -5.38
C GLN A 171 -23.66 -4.69 -4.84
N TYR A 172 -22.56 -4.77 -5.59
CA TYR A 172 -21.32 -4.09 -5.24
C TYR A 172 -21.38 -2.64 -5.72
N ARG A 173 -21.29 -1.70 -4.77
CA ARG A 173 -21.22 -0.26 -5.02
C ARG A 173 -20.05 0.35 -4.27
N GLY A 174 -19.55 1.46 -4.81
CA GLY A 174 -18.47 2.22 -4.22
C GLY A 174 -18.86 3.69 -4.15
N LEU A 175 -18.39 4.39 -3.12
CA LEU A 175 -18.71 5.80 -2.92
C LEU A 175 -17.79 6.71 -3.76
N ASP A 176 -18.35 7.80 -4.27
CA ASP A 176 -17.60 8.88 -4.90
C ASP A 176 -17.23 9.91 -3.82
N PRO A 177 -15.93 10.19 -3.59
CA PRO A 177 -15.51 11.16 -2.57
C PRO A 177 -15.99 12.59 -2.85
N ASN A 178 -16.45 12.89 -4.06
CA ASN A 178 -17.03 14.18 -4.43
C ASN A 178 -18.51 14.31 -4.08
N VAL A 179 -19.15 13.23 -3.63
CA VAL A 179 -20.56 13.19 -3.28
C VAL A 179 -20.70 13.15 -1.76
N VAL A 180 -21.45 14.10 -1.21
CA VAL A 180 -21.71 14.15 0.23
C VAL A 180 -22.55 12.94 0.66
N GLY A 181 -22.09 12.24 1.70
CA GLY A 181 -22.77 11.07 2.26
C GLY A 181 -22.88 9.93 1.25
N PHE A 182 -24.12 9.51 0.97
CA PHE A 182 -24.42 8.42 0.03
C PHE A 182 -25.02 8.90 -1.30
N GLY A 183 -25.11 10.20 -1.52
CA GLY A 183 -25.76 10.76 -2.71
C GLY A 183 -27.20 10.29 -2.86
N ALA A 184 -27.53 9.81 -4.06
CA ALA A 184 -28.88 9.32 -4.41
C ALA A 184 -29.14 7.85 -4.05
N LEU A 185 -28.22 7.17 -3.37
CA LEU A 185 -28.41 5.76 -2.99
C LEU A 185 -29.44 5.63 -1.86
N ASP A 186 -30.45 4.78 -2.08
CA ASP A 186 -31.38 4.39 -1.02
C ASP A 186 -30.70 3.52 0.07
N SER A 187 -31.42 3.24 1.15
CA SER A 187 -30.89 2.52 2.31
C SER A 187 -30.45 1.07 2.03
N LEU A 188 -30.97 0.41 0.99
CA LEU A 188 -30.56 -0.93 0.59
C LEU A 188 -29.35 -0.89 -0.37
N GLN A 189 -29.24 0.19 -1.14
CA GLN A 189 -28.17 0.42 -2.09
C GLN A 189 -26.89 0.96 -1.45
N GLN A 190 -26.96 1.47 -0.22
CA GLN A 190 -25.78 1.94 0.51
C GLN A 190 -24.78 0.79 0.73
N PRO A 191 -23.51 0.94 0.29
CA PRO A 191 -22.52 -0.10 0.49
C PRO A 191 -22.29 -0.33 1.98
N ASN A 192 -22.20 -1.60 2.37
CA ASN A 192 -21.80 -1.96 3.71
C ASN A 192 -20.36 -1.51 3.98
N ASN A 193 -20.02 -1.34 5.26
CA ASN A 193 -18.62 -1.27 5.65
C ASN A 193 -17.91 -2.63 5.44
N PHE A 194 -16.61 -2.68 5.74
CA PHE A 194 -15.81 -3.87 5.56
C PHE A 194 -16.16 -5.04 6.49
N TYR A 195 -17.05 -4.80 7.45
CA TYR A 195 -17.59 -5.77 8.41
C TYR A 195 -18.97 -6.29 8.03
N GLY A 196 -19.49 -5.88 6.86
CA GLY A 196 -20.72 -6.44 6.29
C GLY A 196 -22.03 -5.79 6.78
N TYR A 197 -22.01 -4.58 7.35
CA TYR A 197 -23.23 -3.89 7.81
C TYR A 197 -23.27 -2.38 7.48
N PRO A 198 -24.46 -1.75 7.49
CA PRO A 198 -24.63 -0.33 7.17
C PRO A 198 -24.46 0.58 8.41
N GLY A 199 -23.27 1.16 8.62
CA GLY A 199 -23.06 2.20 9.65
C GLY A 199 -23.27 1.73 11.11
N ARG A 200 -22.85 2.56 12.08
CA ARG A 200 -22.71 2.15 13.49
C ARG A 200 -24.01 2.26 14.29
N THR A 201 -24.33 1.23 15.08
CA THR A 201 -25.38 1.27 16.12
C THR A 201 -24.83 1.25 17.56
N GLY A 202 -23.50 1.11 17.73
CA GLY A 202 -22.78 1.16 19.01
C GLY A 202 -21.33 0.69 18.86
N ALA A 203 -20.49 0.80 19.90
CA ALA A 203 -19.15 0.20 19.90
C ALA A 203 -19.24 -1.33 19.96
N GLY A 204 -18.45 -2.05 19.14
CA GLY A 204 -18.45 -3.52 19.13
C GLY A 204 -19.66 -4.17 18.43
N SER A 205 -20.52 -3.39 17.76
CA SER A 205 -21.67 -3.91 17.00
C SER A 205 -21.29 -4.85 15.85
N GLY A 206 -20.02 -4.85 15.44
CA GLY A 206 -19.48 -5.75 14.43
C GLY A 206 -19.00 -7.11 14.96
N ALA A 207 -18.94 -7.31 16.28
CA ALA A 207 -18.41 -8.54 16.86
C ALA A 207 -19.27 -9.76 16.44
N GLY A 208 -18.63 -10.79 15.88
CA GLY A 208 -19.30 -11.99 15.37
C GLY A 208 -19.96 -11.84 13.99
N LEU A 209 -19.88 -10.67 13.35
CA LEU A 209 -20.37 -10.48 11.99
C LEU A 209 -19.37 -10.96 10.92
N PRO A 210 -19.85 -11.35 9.72
CA PRO A 210 -18.99 -11.81 8.63
C PRO A 210 -17.95 -10.77 8.21
N SER A 211 -16.67 -11.06 8.48
CA SER A 211 -15.54 -10.31 7.94
C SER A 211 -15.12 -10.85 6.58
N ARG A 212 -14.29 -10.08 5.86
CA ARG A 212 -13.64 -10.50 4.62
C ARG A 212 -12.23 -9.95 4.52
N TYR A 213 -11.40 -10.65 3.75
CA TYR A 213 -10.05 -10.26 3.40
C TYR A 213 -9.17 -9.97 4.63
N ILE A 214 -8.69 -8.74 4.80
CA ILE A 214 -7.81 -8.33 5.89
C ILE A 214 -8.53 -7.58 7.02
N PHE A 215 -9.87 -7.56 6.99
CA PHE A 215 -10.71 -6.82 7.94
C PHE A 215 -11.28 -7.69 9.06
N SER A 216 -10.63 -8.84 9.36
CA SER A 216 -10.97 -9.70 10.49
C SER A 216 -9.95 -9.57 11.61
N ASP A 217 -10.35 -9.93 12.83
CA ASP A 217 -9.53 -9.77 14.04
C ASP A 217 -8.22 -10.57 13.99
N ARG A 218 -8.23 -11.74 13.36
CA ARG A 218 -7.05 -12.60 13.18
C ARG A 218 -6.35 -12.45 11.83
N SER A 219 -6.89 -11.62 10.93
CA SER A 219 -6.29 -11.41 9.62
C SER A 219 -4.89 -10.84 9.76
N ARG A 220 -3.92 -11.47 9.11
CA ARG A 220 -2.53 -11.00 9.15
C ARG A 220 -2.39 -9.74 8.29
N ILE A 221 -1.69 -8.73 8.81
CA ILE A 221 -1.43 -7.49 8.07
C ILE A 221 -0.03 -7.53 7.48
N PRO A 222 0.13 -7.35 6.16
CA PRO A 222 1.43 -7.30 5.51
C PRO A 222 2.19 -6.01 5.81
N LEU A 223 3.50 -6.14 5.94
CA LEU A 223 4.48 -5.06 5.84
C LEU A 223 4.98 -4.91 4.40
N MET A 224 5.13 -6.05 3.71
CA MET A 224 5.47 -6.16 2.29
C MET A 224 5.01 -7.52 1.77
N THR A 225 4.63 -7.59 0.49
CA THR A 225 4.26 -8.86 -0.16
C THR A 225 5.06 -9.13 -1.42
N TYR A 226 5.14 -10.40 -1.80
CA TYR A 226 5.73 -10.82 -3.05
C TYR A 226 5.01 -10.20 -4.25
N ALA A 227 3.67 -10.10 -4.18
CA ALA A 227 2.88 -9.44 -5.21
C ALA A 227 3.31 -7.98 -5.44
N GLN A 228 3.53 -7.21 -4.36
CA GLN A 228 4.03 -5.82 -4.46
C GLN A 228 5.38 -5.77 -5.19
N LEU A 229 6.33 -6.65 -4.82
CA LEU A 229 7.65 -6.72 -5.44
C LEU A 229 7.59 -7.11 -6.91
N GLN A 230 6.68 -8.01 -7.29
CA GLN A 230 6.47 -8.38 -8.68
C GLN A 230 5.93 -7.20 -9.50
N PHE A 231 5.05 -6.36 -8.94
CA PHE A 231 4.63 -5.14 -9.63
C PHE A 231 5.73 -4.08 -9.73
N ILE A 232 6.60 -3.96 -8.71
CA ILE A 232 7.80 -3.11 -8.77
C ILE A 232 8.75 -3.59 -9.87
N LYS A 233 9.00 -4.90 -9.95
CA LYS A 233 9.80 -5.50 -11.03
C LYS A 233 9.16 -5.28 -12.40
N ALA A 234 7.83 -5.41 -12.50
CA ALA A 234 7.11 -5.15 -13.74
C ALA A 234 7.26 -3.70 -14.21
N GLU A 235 7.11 -2.73 -13.29
CA GLU A 235 7.28 -1.31 -13.56
C GLU A 235 8.71 -0.99 -14.05
N ALA A 236 9.72 -1.45 -13.31
CA ALA A 236 11.13 -1.22 -13.66
C ALA A 236 11.49 -1.87 -15.01
N ALA A 237 11.07 -3.12 -15.23
CA ALA A 237 11.30 -3.80 -16.51
C ALA A 237 10.59 -3.10 -17.68
N LEU A 238 9.40 -2.56 -17.48
CA LEU A 238 8.68 -1.80 -18.51
C LEU A 238 9.45 -0.51 -18.86
N ARG A 239 10.02 0.17 -17.86
CA ARG A 239 10.87 1.36 -18.07
C ARG A 239 12.16 1.06 -18.83
N MET A 240 12.67 -0.16 -18.75
CA MET A 240 13.78 -0.63 -19.59
C MET A 240 13.36 -0.98 -21.03
N GLY A 241 12.08 -0.93 -21.35
CA GLY A 241 11.53 -1.46 -22.61
C GLY A 241 11.49 -2.99 -22.66
N ASN A 242 11.74 -3.68 -21.54
CA ASN A 242 11.73 -5.14 -21.47
C ASN A 242 10.31 -5.66 -21.18
N GLN A 243 9.49 -5.68 -22.23
CA GLN A 243 8.10 -6.14 -22.19
C GLN A 243 7.95 -7.59 -21.71
N ALA A 244 8.88 -8.48 -22.08
CA ALA A 244 8.82 -9.89 -21.69
C ALA A 244 8.93 -10.06 -20.18
N THR A 245 9.94 -9.44 -19.55
CA THR A 245 10.10 -9.47 -18.09
C THR A 245 8.99 -8.73 -17.39
N ALA A 246 8.55 -7.57 -17.92
CA ALA A 246 7.46 -6.80 -17.35
C ALA A 246 6.15 -7.60 -17.30
N ARG A 247 5.78 -8.25 -18.41
CA ARG A 247 4.57 -9.08 -18.52
C ARG A 247 4.63 -10.32 -17.64
N ALA A 248 5.79 -10.98 -17.55
CA ALA A 248 5.99 -12.12 -16.65
C ALA A 248 5.79 -11.70 -15.19
N ALA A 249 6.48 -10.66 -14.73
CA ALA A 249 6.37 -10.17 -13.36
C ALA A 249 4.95 -9.67 -13.04
N TYR A 250 4.31 -8.94 -13.95
CA TYR A 250 2.91 -8.51 -13.81
C TYR A 250 1.94 -9.68 -13.62
N THR A 251 2.06 -10.72 -14.45
CA THR A 251 1.21 -11.92 -14.39
C THR A 251 1.42 -12.65 -13.05
N THR A 252 2.67 -12.78 -12.63
CA THR A 252 3.03 -13.35 -11.32
C THR A 252 2.48 -12.51 -10.17
N GLY A 253 2.54 -11.18 -10.26
CA GLY A 253 1.97 -10.24 -9.27
C GLY A 253 0.46 -10.42 -9.09
N ILE A 254 -0.30 -10.58 -10.17
CA ILE A 254 -1.75 -10.86 -10.09
C ILE A 254 -1.99 -12.23 -9.46
N SER A 255 -1.32 -13.27 -9.96
CA SER A 255 -1.53 -14.65 -9.49
C SER A 255 -1.20 -14.81 -8.00
N SER A 256 -0.07 -14.23 -7.57
CA SER A 256 0.36 -14.22 -6.16
C SER A 256 -0.59 -13.42 -5.28
N HIS A 257 -1.13 -12.29 -5.75
CA HIS A 257 -2.14 -11.57 -4.97
C HIS A 257 -3.48 -12.31 -4.88
N ILE A 258 -3.89 -13.04 -5.92
CA ILE A 258 -5.07 -13.92 -5.84
C ILE A 258 -4.87 -14.99 -4.74
N ALA A 259 -3.69 -15.60 -4.68
CA ALA A 259 -3.34 -16.52 -3.60
C ALA A 259 -3.34 -15.83 -2.23
N PHE A 260 -2.78 -14.62 -2.12
CA PHE A 260 -2.81 -13.83 -0.89
C PHE A 260 -4.24 -13.55 -0.41
N VAL A 261 -5.16 -13.17 -1.31
CA VAL A 261 -6.58 -12.93 -0.97
C VAL A 261 -7.23 -14.20 -0.42
N ASN A 262 -6.94 -15.36 -1.01
CA ASN A 262 -7.40 -16.65 -0.51
C ASN A 262 -6.88 -16.94 0.90
N ASP A 263 -5.57 -16.78 1.11
CA ASP A 263 -4.93 -17.02 2.41
C ASP A 263 -5.48 -16.09 3.50
N ARG A 264 -5.64 -14.79 3.21
CA ARG A 264 -6.21 -13.83 4.16
C ARG A 264 -7.65 -14.17 4.52
N ASN A 265 -8.47 -14.59 3.55
CA ASN A 265 -9.83 -15.05 3.83
C ASN A 265 -9.89 -16.33 4.69
N ARG A 266 -8.77 -17.05 4.88
CA ARG A 266 -8.70 -18.22 5.78
C ARG A 266 -8.23 -17.90 7.20
N ASP A 267 -7.62 -16.74 7.45
CA ASP A 267 -6.97 -16.42 8.73
C ASP A 267 -7.93 -16.47 9.95
N ASP A 268 -9.23 -16.27 9.72
CA ASP A 268 -10.25 -16.15 10.78
C ASP A 268 -11.57 -16.85 10.43
N ASN A 269 -11.50 -17.96 9.69
CA ASN A 269 -12.69 -18.71 9.21
C ASN A 269 -13.74 -17.82 8.52
N GLN A 270 -13.26 -16.89 7.70
CA GLN A 270 -14.11 -15.87 7.10
C GLN A 270 -15.06 -16.48 6.06
N THR A 271 -16.17 -15.79 5.80
CA THR A 271 -17.28 -16.31 4.97
C THR A 271 -17.07 -16.29 3.44
N PRO A 272 -16.23 -15.43 2.83
CA PRO A 272 -16.06 -15.45 1.38
C PRO A 272 -15.48 -16.78 0.87
N THR A 273 -16.08 -17.31 -0.19
CA THR A 273 -15.55 -18.50 -0.88
C THR A 273 -14.18 -18.20 -1.47
N GLN A 274 -13.34 -19.23 -1.57
CA GLN A 274 -12.02 -19.09 -2.16
C GLN A 274 -12.13 -18.86 -3.68
N ILE A 275 -11.19 -18.13 -4.24
CA ILE A 275 -11.00 -18.01 -5.69
C ILE A 275 -10.41 -19.34 -6.18
N THR A 276 -11.10 -20.00 -7.10
CA THR A 276 -10.70 -21.28 -7.67
C THR A 276 -9.57 -21.11 -8.69
N THR A 277 -8.85 -22.20 -8.96
CA THR A 277 -7.86 -22.25 -10.04
C THR A 277 -8.47 -21.87 -11.39
N ALA A 278 -9.70 -22.31 -11.68
CA ALA A 278 -10.38 -22.00 -12.93
C ALA A 278 -10.72 -20.50 -13.06
N GLU A 279 -11.23 -19.86 -12.00
CA GLU A 279 -11.47 -18.41 -11.98
C GLU A 279 -10.17 -17.62 -12.19
N ARG A 280 -9.09 -18.01 -11.51
CA ARG A 280 -7.76 -17.39 -11.67
C ARG A 280 -7.25 -17.53 -13.10
N ASP A 281 -7.24 -18.75 -13.65
CA ASP A 281 -6.66 -19.04 -14.95
C ASP A 281 -7.47 -18.37 -16.07
N SER A 282 -8.79 -18.35 -15.96
CA SER A 282 -9.67 -17.61 -16.88
C SER A 282 -9.39 -16.10 -16.83
N PHE A 283 -9.22 -15.53 -15.64
CA PHE A 283 -8.89 -14.10 -15.49
C PHE A 283 -7.54 -13.75 -16.13
N LEU A 284 -6.51 -14.56 -15.91
CA LEU A 284 -5.16 -14.36 -16.45
C LEU A 284 -5.06 -14.64 -17.96
N ALA A 285 -5.93 -15.49 -18.51
CA ALA A 285 -5.98 -15.75 -19.94
C ALA A 285 -6.59 -14.59 -20.75
N SER A 286 -7.32 -13.67 -20.09
CA SER A 286 -7.95 -12.56 -20.78
C SER A 286 -6.92 -11.53 -21.29
N PRO A 287 -6.94 -11.16 -22.59
CA PRO A 287 -6.05 -10.13 -23.13
C PRO A 287 -6.38 -8.72 -22.62
N GLN A 288 -7.55 -8.52 -22.01
CA GLN A 288 -7.87 -7.25 -21.32
C GLN A 288 -7.13 -7.13 -19.99
N ILE A 289 -6.79 -8.26 -19.36
CA ILE A 289 -6.06 -8.30 -18.09
C ILE A 289 -4.57 -8.44 -18.34
N VAL A 290 -4.16 -9.40 -19.17
CA VAL A 290 -2.75 -9.66 -19.52
C VAL A 290 -2.53 -9.43 -21.02
N PRO A 291 -2.48 -8.16 -21.47
CA PRO A 291 -2.35 -7.83 -22.88
C PRO A 291 -1.01 -8.29 -23.46
N ALA A 292 -0.91 -8.30 -24.80
CA ALA A 292 0.35 -8.52 -25.51
C ALA A 292 1.34 -7.38 -25.25
N THR A 293 0.85 -6.14 -25.29
CA THR A 293 1.61 -4.93 -24.94
C THR A 293 1.19 -4.47 -23.56
N LEU A 294 2.02 -4.75 -22.55
CA LEU A 294 1.78 -4.26 -21.21
C LEU A 294 2.05 -2.76 -21.15
N THR A 295 1.25 -2.05 -20.36
CA THR A 295 1.42 -0.62 -20.14
C THR A 295 1.44 -0.33 -18.64
N LEU A 296 1.93 0.84 -18.26
CA LEU A 296 1.99 1.27 -16.87
C LEU A 296 0.59 1.34 -16.26
N SER A 297 -0.43 1.76 -17.03
CA SER A 297 -1.82 1.75 -16.57
C SER A 297 -2.32 0.36 -16.17
N HIS A 298 -1.80 -0.72 -16.78
CA HIS A 298 -2.12 -2.09 -16.34
C HIS A 298 -1.43 -2.40 -15.01
N ILE A 299 -0.12 -2.17 -14.93
CA ILE A 299 0.71 -2.47 -13.77
C ILE A 299 0.19 -1.73 -12.52
N MET A 300 0.01 -0.41 -12.61
CA MET A 300 -0.36 0.41 -11.45
C MET A 300 -1.80 0.15 -11.00
N SER A 301 -2.71 -0.20 -11.90
CA SER A 301 -4.07 -0.61 -11.52
C SER A 301 -4.08 -1.92 -10.72
N GLN A 302 -3.28 -2.90 -11.14
CA GLN A 302 -3.18 -4.19 -10.45
C GLN A 302 -2.36 -4.11 -9.15
N LYS A 303 -1.32 -3.27 -9.11
CA LYS A 303 -0.61 -2.90 -7.89
C LYS A 303 -1.54 -2.19 -6.91
N TYR A 304 -2.41 -1.29 -7.41
CA TYR A 304 -3.42 -0.62 -6.59
C TYR A 304 -4.32 -1.62 -5.88
N ILE A 305 -4.87 -2.58 -6.63
CA ILE A 305 -5.70 -3.65 -6.06
C ILE A 305 -4.89 -4.47 -5.05
N ALA A 306 -3.63 -4.80 -5.34
CA ALA A 306 -2.82 -5.66 -4.48
C ALA A 306 -2.43 -5.04 -3.13
N LEU A 307 -2.32 -3.72 -3.08
CA LEU A 307 -2.02 -2.96 -1.87
C LEU A 307 -3.28 -2.42 -1.19
N TRP A 308 -4.46 -2.64 -1.76
CA TRP A 308 -5.70 -2.05 -1.27
C TRP A 308 -6.00 -2.50 0.17
N GLY A 309 -6.36 -1.53 0.99
CA GLY A 309 -6.45 -1.68 2.43
C GLY A 309 -5.13 -1.31 3.11
N TRP A 310 -4.00 -1.96 2.77
CA TRP A 310 -2.83 -2.03 3.66
C TRP A 310 -1.63 -1.20 3.25
N GLY A 311 -1.33 -1.14 1.96
CA GLY A 311 -0.17 -0.41 1.45
C GLY A 311 -0.50 1.05 1.20
N HIS A 312 -1.29 1.70 2.05
CA HIS A 312 -1.81 3.05 1.80
C HIS A 312 -0.71 4.09 1.58
N ASP A 313 0.41 3.98 2.31
CA ASP A 313 1.54 4.90 2.17
C ASP A 313 2.23 4.72 0.81
N GLU A 314 2.43 3.47 0.39
CA GLU A 314 3.02 3.12 -0.90
C GLU A 314 2.08 3.50 -2.06
N LEU A 315 0.78 3.24 -1.93
CA LEU A 315 -0.21 3.65 -2.92
C LEU A 315 -0.21 5.16 -3.10
N TRP A 316 -0.15 5.91 -2.01
CA TRP A 316 -0.11 7.35 -2.09
C TRP A 316 1.22 7.86 -2.67
N MET A 317 2.35 7.20 -2.38
CA MET A 317 3.63 7.46 -3.04
C MET A 317 3.52 7.23 -4.56
N ASP A 318 3.07 6.05 -4.98
CA ASP A 318 2.87 5.70 -6.37
C ASP A 318 1.99 6.71 -7.12
N MET A 319 0.85 7.08 -6.53
CA MET A 319 -0.05 8.08 -7.12
C MET A 319 0.62 9.44 -7.28
N ARG A 320 1.46 9.85 -6.33
CA ARG A 320 2.19 11.11 -6.41
C ARG A 320 3.32 11.09 -7.45
N ARG A 321 4.02 9.95 -7.63
CA ARG A 321 5.03 9.78 -8.69
C ARG A 321 4.45 10.00 -10.10
N TYR A 322 3.16 9.74 -10.27
CA TYR A 322 2.41 9.93 -11.52
C TYR A 322 1.38 11.06 -11.45
N HIS A 323 1.62 12.04 -10.57
CA HIS A 323 0.82 13.26 -10.40
C HIS A 323 -0.69 13.03 -10.35
N TYR A 324 -1.11 11.88 -9.79
CA TYR A 324 -2.47 11.34 -9.72
C TYR A 324 -3.16 11.01 -11.04
N THR A 325 -2.88 11.79 -12.09
CA THR A 325 -3.67 11.85 -13.31
C THR A 325 -2.85 11.77 -14.59
N ASP A 326 -1.52 11.57 -14.47
CA ASP A 326 -0.66 11.41 -15.64
C ASP A 326 -1.20 10.34 -16.58
N LEU A 327 -1.04 10.59 -17.87
CA LEU A 327 -1.36 9.63 -18.91
C LEU A 327 -0.17 8.72 -19.14
N ASP A 328 -0.47 7.43 -19.23
CA ASP A 328 0.45 6.45 -19.77
C ASP A 328 0.75 6.79 -21.24
N PRO A 329 2.02 7.00 -21.61
CA PRO A 329 2.38 7.53 -22.93
C PRO A 329 2.13 6.54 -24.07
N VAL A 330 1.96 5.25 -23.77
CA VAL A 330 1.72 4.20 -24.78
C VAL A 330 0.23 4.07 -25.06
N SER A 331 -0.60 4.06 -24.01
CA SER A 331 -2.04 3.83 -24.12
C SER A 331 -2.90 5.09 -24.16
N GLY A 332 -2.35 6.25 -23.77
CA GLY A 332 -3.12 7.49 -23.57
C GLY A 332 -4.14 7.41 -22.42
N THR A 333 -4.17 6.30 -21.68
CA THR A 333 -5.04 6.11 -20.52
C THR A 333 -4.34 6.66 -19.28
N GLN A 334 -5.08 7.17 -18.28
CA GLN A 334 -4.48 7.53 -16.99
C GLN A 334 -3.72 6.33 -16.40
N VAL A 335 -2.56 6.59 -15.78
CA VAL A 335 -1.77 5.56 -15.08
C VAL A 335 -2.63 4.88 -14.00
N PHE A 336 -3.41 5.67 -13.25
CA PHE A 336 -4.45 5.18 -12.35
C PHE A 336 -5.81 5.27 -13.03
N ARG A 337 -6.20 4.20 -13.73
CA ARG A 337 -7.38 4.14 -14.60
C ARG A 337 -8.66 4.58 -13.90
N GLY A 338 -9.26 5.69 -14.36
CA GLY A 338 -10.51 6.18 -13.81
C GLY A 338 -10.40 6.79 -12.41
N PHE A 339 -9.18 7.12 -11.96
CA PHE A 339 -9.00 7.93 -10.77
C PHE A 339 -9.41 9.38 -11.04
N THR A 340 -10.18 9.95 -10.12
CA THR A 340 -10.59 11.35 -10.15
C THR A 340 -10.24 11.99 -8.81
N PRO A 341 -9.41 13.04 -8.79
CA PRO A 341 -9.13 13.77 -7.55
C PRO A 341 -10.40 14.33 -6.91
N PRO A 342 -10.41 14.51 -5.58
CA PRO A 342 -11.46 15.27 -4.91
C PRO A 342 -11.51 16.72 -5.43
N THR A 343 -12.71 17.24 -5.59
CA THR A 343 -13.00 18.62 -6.06
C THR A 343 -13.40 19.54 -4.90
N ASN A 344 -13.81 18.96 -3.77
CA ASN A 344 -14.17 19.63 -2.52
C ASN A 344 -12.95 19.83 -1.60
N LEU A 345 -11.86 20.36 -2.14
CA LEU A 345 -10.63 20.59 -1.39
C LEU A 345 -10.81 21.75 -0.39
N PHE A 346 -10.09 21.67 0.74
CA PHE A 346 -10.06 22.75 1.72
C PHE A 346 -9.46 24.03 1.11
N ALA A 347 -9.86 25.23 1.56
CA ALA A 347 -9.49 26.50 0.92
C ALA A 347 -7.96 26.68 0.81
N ASP A 348 -7.20 26.29 1.83
CA ASP A 348 -5.75 26.39 1.86
C ASP A 348 -5.04 25.51 0.81
N ASN A 349 -5.74 24.54 0.20
CA ASN A 349 -5.20 23.79 -0.93
C ASN A 349 -5.02 24.68 -2.18
N GLY A 350 -5.75 25.80 -2.31
CA GLY A 350 -5.69 26.63 -3.51
C GLY A 350 -6.00 25.86 -4.80
N GLY A 351 -6.89 24.86 -4.73
CA GLY A 351 -7.21 23.96 -5.85
C GLY A 351 -6.18 22.85 -6.12
N GLN A 352 -5.09 22.78 -5.37
CA GLN A 352 -4.06 21.76 -5.53
C GLN A 352 -4.32 20.51 -4.67
N VAL A 353 -4.07 19.34 -5.23
CA VAL A 353 -4.17 18.07 -4.50
C VAL A 353 -3.07 17.95 -3.44
N VAL A 354 -3.37 17.23 -2.35
CA VAL A 354 -2.46 17.04 -1.22
C VAL A 354 -1.26 16.20 -1.67
N GLN A 355 -0.05 16.64 -1.32
CA GLN A 355 1.23 15.98 -1.65
C GLN A 355 1.98 15.48 -0.42
N ARG A 356 1.69 16.03 0.78
CA ARG A 356 2.33 15.68 2.04
C ARG A 356 1.42 15.91 3.24
N ILE A 357 1.68 15.23 4.36
CA ILE A 357 1.01 15.43 5.63
C ILE A 357 1.81 16.45 6.44
N ARG A 358 1.12 17.44 7.01
CA ARG A 358 1.73 18.44 7.89
C ARG A 358 2.34 17.76 9.13
N PRO A 359 3.47 18.29 9.65
CA PRO A 359 3.98 17.85 10.94
C PRO A 359 2.95 18.13 12.06
N ARG A 360 2.99 17.35 13.14
CA ARG A 360 1.98 17.39 14.19
C ARG A 360 2.01 18.74 14.92
N TYR A 361 0.84 19.38 15.08
CA TYR A 361 0.73 20.72 15.67
C TYR A 361 1.37 20.82 17.07
N ASN A 362 0.96 19.96 18.00
CA ASN A 362 1.39 20.06 19.40
C ASN A 362 2.88 19.81 19.61
N SER A 363 3.53 18.98 18.79
CA SER A 363 4.97 18.71 18.92
C SER A 363 5.80 19.72 18.14
N GLU A 364 5.35 20.14 16.96
CA GLU A 364 6.20 20.93 16.06
C GLU A 364 5.89 22.42 16.07
N TYR A 365 4.61 22.82 16.00
CA TYR A 365 4.26 24.24 15.85
C TYR A 365 4.39 25.02 17.15
N VAL A 366 4.30 24.31 18.28
CA VAL A 366 4.50 24.87 19.62
C VAL A 366 5.97 24.86 20.01
N TRP A 367 6.68 23.75 19.79
CA TRP A 367 8.03 23.56 20.35
C TRP A 367 9.16 23.68 19.35
N ASN A 368 8.92 23.43 18.06
CA ASN A 368 9.97 23.37 17.03
C ASN A 368 9.67 24.30 15.83
N ARG A 369 9.04 25.45 16.10
CA ARG A 369 8.64 26.42 15.06
C ARG A 369 9.80 26.89 14.18
N PRO A 370 11.02 27.17 14.70
CA PRO A 370 12.17 27.51 13.84
C PRO A 370 12.51 26.42 12.82
N GLY A 371 12.49 25.14 13.23
CA GLY A 371 12.70 24.01 12.32
C GLY A 371 11.63 23.93 11.22
N LEU A 372 10.37 24.20 11.56
CA LEU A 372 9.28 24.29 10.58
C LEU A 372 9.45 25.45 9.60
N ASP A 373 9.95 26.60 10.06
CA ASP A 373 10.20 27.76 9.20
C ASP A 373 11.30 27.47 8.19
N ALA A 374 12.37 26.78 8.61
CA ALA A 374 13.49 26.40 7.77
C ALA A 374 13.09 25.55 6.55
N ILE A 375 12.06 24.69 6.69
CA ILE A 375 11.52 23.88 5.59
C ILE A 375 10.27 24.50 4.93
N GLY A 376 9.91 25.72 5.34
CA GLY A 376 8.74 26.45 4.83
C GLY A 376 7.39 25.79 5.17
N ALA A 377 7.33 25.04 6.28
CA ALA A 377 6.13 24.36 6.76
C ALA A 377 5.12 25.27 7.46
N LEU A 378 5.48 26.53 7.73
CA LEU A 378 4.56 27.55 8.25
C LEU A 378 3.58 28.08 7.19
N ALA A 379 3.83 27.85 5.90
CA ALA A 379 2.91 28.25 4.82
C ALA A 379 1.56 27.52 4.95
N SER A 380 0.43 28.21 4.71
CA SER A 380 -0.93 27.62 4.81
C SER A 380 -1.18 26.51 3.79
N ASN A 381 -0.48 26.51 2.66
CA ASN A 381 -0.57 25.48 1.63
C ASN A 381 0.55 24.42 1.69
N TYR A 382 1.30 24.30 2.80
CA TYR A 382 2.45 23.38 2.87
C TYR A 382 2.11 21.94 2.45
N HIS A 383 0.92 21.44 2.76
CA HIS A 383 0.45 20.10 2.41
C HIS A 383 0.29 19.86 0.90
N THR A 384 0.29 20.90 0.06
CA THR A 384 0.24 20.76 -1.41
C THR A 384 1.62 20.82 -2.07
N LYS A 385 2.69 21.12 -1.32
CA LYS A 385 4.05 21.15 -1.87
C LYS A 385 4.51 19.74 -2.25
N PRO A 386 4.91 19.47 -3.50
CA PRO A 386 5.44 18.17 -3.92
C PRO A 386 6.65 17.75 -3.08
N LEU A 387 6.79 16.46 -2.80
CA LEU A 387 7.98 15.91 -2.14
C LEU A 387 9.20 15.98 -3.08
N TRP A 388 10.41 16.02 -2.53
CA TRP A 388 11.64 15.98 -3.34
C TRP A 388 11.69 14.73 -4.22
N ILE A 389 11.36 13.55 -3.67
CA ILE A 389 11.52 12.27 -4.38
C ILE A 389 10.64 12.14 -5.64
N ILE A 390 9.50 12.81 -5.67
CA ILE A 390 8.57 12.77 -6.81
C ILE A 390 8.88 13.83 -7.88
N GLN A 391 9.75 14.81 -7.56
CA GLN A 391 10.24 15.79 -8.52
C GLN A 391 11.37 15.20 -9.39
N PRO A 392 11.66 15.79 -10.57
CA PRO A 392 12.80 15.39 -11.41
C PRO A 392 14.17 15.37 -10.71
#